data_AF-A0A0G1B782-F1
#
_entry.id   AF-A0A0G1B782-F1
#
_cell.length_a   1.000
_cell.length_b   1.000
_cell.length_c   1.000
_cell.angle_alpha   90.00
_cell.angle_beta   90.00
_cell.angle_gamma   90.00
#
_symmetry.space_group_name_H-M   'P 1'
#
loop_
_entity.id
_entity.type
_entity.pdbx_description
1 polymer ?
#
loop_
_entity_poly.entity_id
_entity_poly.type
_entity_poly.pdbx_seq_one_letter_code
_entity_poly.pdbx_strand_id
1 'polypeptide(L)'
;MDPKHYGGDHILYIGNYLPDGHPYLKMSAKELLKIYDPFLKRINPSYQLSAVSCQLFTQPFAQPVITPSYLKNVPGMATPLKNVYLANMDMIYPWDRETNYAIELGEKVAKLVTNKNF
;
A
#
# COMPACT_ATOMS: atom_id res chain seq x y z
N MET A 1 -8.00 -19.11 -9.36
CA MET A 1 -8.36 -19.57 -8.01
C MET A 1 -9.59 -20.47 -8.14
N ASP A 2 -9.60 -21.63 -7.48
CA ASP A 2 -10.72 -22.57 -7.55
C ASP A 2 -11.91 -22.07 -6.71
N PRO A 3 -13.11 -21.82 -7.30
CA PRO A 3 -14.27 -21.29 -6.59
C PRO A 3 -14.75 -22.15 -5.41
N LYS A 4 -14.39 -23.45 -5.37
CA LYS A 4 -14.79 -24.34 -4.26
C LYS A 4 -14.25 -23.87 -2.91
N HIS A 5 -13.12 -23.17 -2.88
CA HIS A 5 -12.54 -22.60 -1.66
C HIS A 5 -13.19 -21.27 -1.25
N TYR A 6 -14.12 -20.75 -2.07
CA TYR A 6 -14.77 -19.45 -1.90
C TYR A 6 -16.31 -19.57 -1.95
N GLY A 7 -16.87 -20.76 -1.66
CA GLY A 7 -18.32 -20.95 -1.65
C GLY A 7 -18.99 -20.84 -3.03
N GLY A 8 -18.22 -20.98 -4.11
CA GLY A 8 -18.70 -20.76 -5.48
C GLY A 8 -18.58 -19.31 -5.97
N ASP A 9 -18.14 -18.38 -5.09
CA ASP A 9 -17.94 -16.98 -5.45
C ASP A 9 -16.56 -16.71 -6.05
N HIS A 10 -16.42 -15.52 -6.63
CA HIS A 10 -15.18 -15.00 -7.21
C HIS A 10 -14.76 -13.70 -6.52
N ILE A 11 -13.44 -13.54 -6.31
CA ILE A 11 -12.87 -12.32 -5.77
C ILE A 11 -12.47 -11.38 -6.92
N LEU A 12 -12.97 -10.15 -6.87
CA LEU A 12 -12.52 -9.04 -7.71
C LEU A 12 -11.82 -8.01 -6.83
N TYR A 13 -10.60 -7.65 -7.19
CA TYR A 13 -9.83 -6.61 -6.52
C TYR A 13 -9.58 -5.45 -7.48
N ILE A 14 -9.97 -4.24 -7.08
CA ILE A 14 -9.75 -3.00 -7.84
C ILE A 14 -8.84 -2.11 -7.02
N GLY A 15 -7.60 -1.94 -7.49
CA GLY A 15 -6.62 -1.04 -6.89
C GLY A 15 -6.58 0.30 -7.61
N ASN A 16 -6.43 1.40 -6.86
CA ASN A 16 -6.30 2.73 -7.43
C ASN A 16 -5.30 3.57 -6.62
N TYR A 17 -4.47 4.36 -7.31
CA TYR A 17 -3.58 5.34 -6.71
C TYR A 17 -4.09 6.72 -7.08
N LEU A 18 -4.51 7.48 -6.06
CA LEU A 18 -5.18 8.75 -6.24
C LEU A 18 -4.36 9.87 -5.58
N PRO A 19 -4.31 11.07 -6.20
CA PRO A 19 -3.75 12.23 -5.52
C PRO A 19 -4.62 12.62 -4.32
N ASP A 20 -4.02 13.39 -3.41
CA ASP A 20 -4.76 13.94 -2.28
C ASP A 20 -5.96 14.78 -2.74
N GLY A 21 -7.05 14.72 -1.98
CA GLY A 21 -8.29 15.42 -2.29
C GLY A 21 -9.13 14.85 -3.44
N HIS A 22 -8.69 13.77 -4.12
CA HIS A 22 -9.47 13.17 -5.21
C HIS A 22 -10.88 12.75 -4.74
N PRO A 23 -11.95 13.04 -5.51
CA PRO A 23 -13.33 12.77 -5.06
C PRO A 23 -13.60 11.32 -4.64
N TYR A 24 -12.96 10.36 -5.31
CA TYR A 24 -13.14 8.93 -5.02
C TYR A 24 -12.70 8.54 -3.61
N LEU A 25 -11.78 9.28 -3.00
CA LEU A 25 -11.35 9.04 -1.61
C LEU A 25 -12.47 9.32 -0.59
N LYS A 26 -13.52 10.01 -1.00
CA LYS A 26 -14.69 10.34 -0.16
C LYS A 26 -15.94 9.54 -0.55
N MET A 27 -15.86 8.70 -1.57
CA MET A 27 -16.99 7.89 -2.05
C MET A 27 -17.07 6.57 -1.29
N SER A 28 -18.28 6.07 -1.12
CA SER A 28 -18.53 4.73 -0.57
C SER A 28 -18.16 3.63 -1.57
N ALA A 29 -17.97 2.40 -1.07
CA ALA A 29 -17.69 1.22 -1.88
C ALA A 29 -18.73 1.03 -3.01
N LYS A 30 -20.01 1.27 -2.72
CA LYS A 30 -21.12 1.14 -3.69
C LYS A 30 -21.08 2.23 -4.76
N GLU A 31 -20.73 3.46 -4.41
CA GLU A 31 -20.60 4.55 -5.39
C GLU A 31 -19.43 4.29 -6.35
N LEU A 32 -18.29 3.88 -5.81
CA LEU A 32 -17.13 3.48 -6.61
C LEU A 32 -17.44 2.28 -7.51
N LEU A 33 -18.15 1.28 -7.00
CA LEU A 33 -18.56 0.12 -7.79
C LEU A 33 -19.41 0.51 -9.00
N LYS A 34 -20.36 1.45 -8.83
CA LYS A 34 -21.15 1.98 -9.96
C LYS A 34 -20.28 2.68 -11.01
N ILE A 35 -19.23 3.38 -10.58
CA ILE A 35 -18.27 4.02 -11.48
C ILE A 35 -17.47 2.96 -12.24
N TYR A 36 -17.05 1.89 -11.58
CA TYR A 36 -16.20 0.86 -12.17
C TYR A 36 -16.95 -0.17 -13.02
N ASP A 37 -18.22 -0.44 -12.72
CA ASP A 37 -19.08 -1.42 -13.39
C ASP A 37 -19.04 -1.38 -14.94
N PRO A 38 -19.24 -0.22 -15.62
CA PRO A 38 -19.18 -0.18 -17.07
C PRO A 38 -17.80 -0.57 -17.64
N PHE A 39 -16.72 -0.28 -16.91
CA PHE A 39 -15.37 -0.66 -17.32
C PHE A 39 -15.10 -2.15 -17.13
N LEU A 40 -15.63 -2.75 -16.06
CA LEU A 40 -15.54 -4.20 -15.84
C LEU A 40 -16.23 -4.97 -16.96
N LYS A 41 -17.42 -4.51 -17.38
CA LYS A 41 -18.15 -5.10 -18.53
C LYS A 41 -17.41 -4.92 -19.85
N ARG A 42 -16.67 -3.83 -20.02
CA ARG A 42 -15.81 -3.62 -21.19
C ARG A 42 -14.62 -4.58 -21.22
N ILE A 43 -14.01 -4.88 -20.07
CA ILE A 43 -12.90 -5.84 -19.94
C ILE A 43 -13.39 -7.27 -20.20
N ASN A 44 -14.54 -7.64 -19.64
CA ASN A 44 -15.17 -8.93 -19.84
C ASN A 44 -16.66 -8.76 -20.18
N PRO A 45 -17.07 -8.88 -21.44
CA PRO A 45 -18.48 -8.71 -21.84
C PRO A 45 -19.47 -9.68 -21.19
N SER A 46 -18.98 -10.84 -20.72
CA SER A 46 -19.79 -11.83 -20.00
C SER A 46 -19.94 -11.50 -18.50
N TYR A 47 -19.19 -10.52 -18.00
CA TYR A 47 -19.31 -10.05 -16.63
C TYR A 47 -20.71 -9.49 -16.39
N GLN A 48 -21.28 -9.88 -15.26
CA GLN A 48 -22.51 -9.31 -14.73
C GLN A 48 -22.27 -8.97 -13.26
N LEU A 49 -22.69 -7.77 -12.88
CA LEU A 49 -22.57 -7.34 -11.50
C LEU A 49 -23.54 -8.15 -10.61
N SER A 50 -22.97 -9.07 -9.83
CA SER A 50 -23.68 -9.86 -8.82
C SER A 50 -22.86 -9.91 -7.53
N ALA A 51 -22.46 -8.75 -7.01
CA ALA A 51 -21.61 -8.67 -5.83
C ALA A 51 -22.39 -9.01 -4.56
N VAL A 52 -22.04 -10.13 -3.91
CA VAL A 52 -22.57 -10.54 -2.61
C VAL A 52 -22.05 -9.67 -1.46
N SER A 53 -20.84 -9.13 -1.60
CA SER A 53 -20.19 -8.22 -0.65
C SER A 53 -19.29 -7.25 -1.40
N CYS A 54 -19.16 -6.03 -0.86
CA CYS A 54 -18.29 -5.00 -1.40
C CYS A 54 -17.66 -4.25 -0.23
N GLN A 55 -16.33 -4.28 -0.18
CA GLN A 55 -15.53 -3.65 0.87
C GLN A 55 -14.61 -2.60 0.23
N LEU A 56 -14.42 -1.48 0.94
CA LEU A 56 -13.53 -0.42 0.52
C LEU A 56 -12.48 -0.19 1.61
N PHE A 57 -11.23 -0.15 1.19
CA PHE A 57 -10.11 0.24 2.03
C PHE A 57 -9.45 1.46 1.39
N THR A 58 -9.21 2.49 2.20
CA THR A 58 -8.53 3.72 1.77
C THR A 58 -7.46 4.04 2.79
N GLN A 59 -6.24 4.23 2.33
CA GLN A 59 -5.10 4.51 3.19
C GLN A 59 -4.33 5.71 2.64
N PRO A 60 -4.37 6.88 3.30
CA PRO A 60 -3.50 7.99 2.95
C PRO A 60 -2.05 7.61 3.27
N PHE A 61 -1.10 8.19 2.52
CA PHE A 61 0.34 7.98 2.74
C PHE A 61 0.76 6.50 2.71
N ALA A 62 0.06 5.66 1.93
CA ALA A 62 0.35 4.22 1.84
C ALA A 62 1.72 3.91 1.21
N GLN A 63 2.28 4.85 0.46
CA GLN A 63 3.62 4.74 -0.11
C GLN A 63 4.26 6.14 -0.23
N PRO A 64 5.60 6.23 -0.12
CA PRO A 64 6.32 7.45 -0.46
C PRO A 64 6.20 7.77 -1.95
N VAL A 65 6.20 9.06 -2.29
CA VAL A 65 6.27 9.52 -3.68
C VAL A 65 7.73 9.71 -4.05
N ILE A 66 8.24 8.83 -4.91
CA ILE A 66 9.63 8.86 -5.37
C ILE A 66 9.79 9.90 -6.46
N THR A 67 10.45 11.02 -6.14
CA THR A 67 10.79 12.07 -7.10
C THR A 67 12.10 11.75 -7.84
N PRO A 68 12.40 12.40 -8.99
CA PRO A 68 13.67 12.17 -9.70
C PRO A 68 14.93 12.42 -8.85
N SER A 69 14.84 13.25 -7.81
CA SER A 69 15.94 13.56 -6.89
C SER A 69 15.80 12.89 -5.52
N TYR A 70 14.93 11.88 -5.38
CA TYR A 70 14.55 11.27 -4.09
C TYR A 70 15.74 10.71 -3.31
N LEU A 71 16.78 10.20 -3.99
CA LEU A 71 17.99 9.70 -3.33
C LEU A 71 18.60 10.72 -2.36
N LYS A 72 18.50 12.03 -2.66
CA LYS A 72 19.00 13.11 -1.79
C LYS A 72 18.17 13.31 -0.53
N ASN A 73 16.94 12.81 -0.53
CA ASN A 73 15.95 12.96 0.54
C ASN A 73 15.79 11.68 1.37
N VAL A 74 16.47 10.58 1.02
CA VAL A 74 16.42 9.33 1.79
C VAL A 74 16.94 9.61 3.21
N PRO A 75 16.12 9.42 4.26
CA PRO A 75 16.52 9.79 5.60
C PRO A 75 17.53 8.79 6.18
N GLY A 76 18.40 9.30 7.06
CA GLY A 76 19.27 8.44 7.87
C GLY A 76 18.50 7.73 8.99
N MET A 77 19.05 6.60 9.45
CA MET A 77 18.45 5.80 10.54
C MET A 77 18.56 6.46 11.92
N ALA A 78 19.63 7.22 12.17
CA ALA A 78 19.80 7.95 13.42
C ALA A 78 19.02 9.26 13.36
N THR A 79 18.19 9.52 14.36
CA THR A 79 17.47 10.79 14.48
C THR A 79 18.22 11.76 15.39
N PRO A 80 17.88 13.07 15.38
CA PRO A 80 18.42 14.02 16.35
C PRO A 80 18.02 13.72 17.81
N LEU A 81 17.00 12.90 18.03
CA LEU A 81 16.51 12.56 19.37
C LEU A 81 17.31 11.38 19.92
N LYS A 82 17.77 11.52 21.17
CA LYS A 82 18.52 10.46 21.86
C LYS A 82 17.68 9.19 21.94
N ASN A 83 18.27 8.06 21.56
CA ASN A 83 17.66 6.73 21.60
C ASN A 83 16.39 6.56 20.74
N VAL A 84 16.18 7.43 19.75
CA VAL A 84 15.11 7.29 18.76
C VAL A 84 15.73 7.07 17.39
N TYR A 85 15.27 6.02 16.70
CA TYR A 85 15.76 5.60 15.39
C TYR A 85 14.61 5.55 14.40
N LEU A 86 14.89 5.86 13.14
CA LEU A 86 13.95 5.79 12.04
C LEU A 86 14.17 4.49 11.24
N ALA A 87 13.09 3.75 11.01
CA ALA A 87 13.05 2.60 10.11
C ALA A 87 11.67 2.56 9.45
N ASN A 88 11.57 3.09 8.23
CA ASN A 88 10.32 3.17 7.48
C ASN A 88 10.54 3.00 5.97
N MET A 89 9.44 3.03 5.21
CA MET A 89 9.47 2.83 3.76
C MET A 89 10.22 3.93 2.98
N ASP A 90 10.42 5.12 3.55
CA ASP A 90 11.19 6.18 2.89
C ASP A 90 12.67 5.80 2.69
N MET A 91 13.15 4.82 3.47
CA MET A 91 14.51 4.31 3.44
C MET A 91 14.70 3.19 2.41
N ILE A 92 13.61 2.68 1.86
CA ILE A 92 13.61 1.58 0.89
C ILE A 92 13.69 2.21 -0.50
N TYR A 93 14.91 2.52 -0.93
CA TYR A 93 15.21 3.05 -2.26
C TYR A 93 16.41 2.30 -2.85
N PRO A 94 16.39 1.90 -4.13
CA PRO A 94 15.34 2.10 -5.14
C PRO A 94 14.28 1.00 -5.15
N TRP A 95 14.23 0.17 -4.12
CA TRP A 95 13.34 -0.99 -4.04
C TRP A 95 11.91 -0.61 -3.64
N ASP A 96 10.96 -1.52 -3.86
CA ASP A 96 9.57 -1.33 -3.46
C ASP A 96 9.31 -1.84 -2.03
N ARG A 97 8.13 -1.55 -1.48
CA ARG A 97 7.65 -1.77 -0.10
C ARG A 97 7.47 -3.24 0.33
N GLU A 98 8.41 -4.10 -0.02
CA GLU A 98 8.39 -5.51 0.35
C GLU A 98 8.75 -5.73 1.83
N THR A 99 8.22 -6.81 2.41
CA THR A 99 8.36 -7.11 3.85
C THR A 99 9.80 -7.49 4.25
N ASN A 100 10.58 -8.07 3.35
CA ASN A 100 12.00 -8.35 3.54
C ASN A 100 12.79 -7.09 3.96
N TYR A 101 12.55 -5.94 3.33
CA TYR A 101 13.25 -4.70 3.65
C TYR A 101 12.84 -4.13 5.01
N ALA A 102 11.57 -4.31 5.41
CA ALA A 102 11.13 -3.96 6.76
C ALA A 102 11.88 -4.77 7.83
N ILE A 103 12.07 -6.08 7.59
CA ILE A 103 12.86 -6.95 8.46
C ILE A 103 14.32 -6.49 8.49
N GLU A 104 14.92 -6.23 7.33
CA GLU A 104 16.32 -5.77 7.22
C GLU A 104 16.55 -4.44 7.96
N LEU A 105 15.66 -3.46 7.80
CA LEU A 105 15.73 -2.18 8.52
C LEU A 105 15.60 -2.39 10.03
N GLY A 106 14.71 -3.29 10.47
CA GLY A 106 14.56 -3.65 11.87
C GLY A 106 15.84 -4.25 12.47
N GLU A 107 16.47 -5.19 11.77
CA GLU A 107 17.76 -5.76 12.20
C GLU A 107 18.87 -4.72 12.29
N LYS A 108 18.92 -3.79 11.33
CA LYS A 108 19.88 -2.68 11.33
C LYS A 108 19.68 -1.79 12.56
N VAL A 109 18.45 -1.41 12.88
CA VAL A 109 18.15 -0.64 14.10
C VAL A 109 18.55 -1.41 15.35
N ALA A 110 18.21 -2.71 15.45
CA ALA A 110 18.57 -3.53 16.59
C ALA A 110 20.10 -3.55 16.82
N LYS A 111 20.89 -3.72 15.77
CA LYS A 111 22.36 -3.67 15.84
C LYS A 111 22.88 -2.30 16.30
N LEU A 112 22.29 -1.20 15.83
CA LEU A 112 22.68 0.14 16.28
C LEU A 112 22.37 0.38 17.76
N VAL A 113 21.26 -0.17 18.25
CA VAL A 113 20.86 -0.08 19.66
C VAL A 113 21.80 -0.90 20.54
N THR A 114 22.18 -2.12 20.12
CA THR A 114 23.02 -3.01 20.93
C THR A 114 24.51 -2.67 20.90
N ASN A 115 25.02 -2.15 19.78
CA ASN A 115 26.45 -1.85 19.63
C ASN A 115 26.86 -0.51 20.24
N LYS A 116 25.91 0.36 20.61
CA LYS A 116 26.21 1.54 21.42
C LYS A 116 26.34 1.11 22.87
N ASN A 117 27.58 0.94 23.32
CA ASN A 117 27.88 0.85 24.75
C ASN A 117 27.31 2.11 25.43
N PHE A 118 26.45 1.90 26.43
CA PHE A 118 25.82 2.95 27.24
C PHE A 118 26.84 3.67 28.11
#